data_AF-A0A1F5I8B6-F1
#
_entry.id   AF-A0A1F5I8B6-F1
#
_cell.length_a   1.000
_cell.length_b   1.000
_cell.length_c   1.000
_cell.angle_alpha   90.00
_cell.angle_beta   90.00
_cell.angle_gamma   90.00
#
_symmetry.space_group_name_H-M   'P 1'
#
loop_
_entity.id
_entity.type
_entity.pdbx_description
1 polymer ?
#
loop_
_entity_poly.entity_id
_entity_poly.type
_entity_poly.pdbx_seq_one_letter_code
_entity_poly.pdbx_strand_id
1 'polypeptide(L)'
;MDEQNSPSAGSSAQSPIYQESQEKNAKWLWLLIVLIIIGALVFAFFKGLGPFAQFSNGGEKTVSPTPEARIESSPEPSPEVKEVDRGEPGIRVLNGSGEAGIASSIKDFLEDLGWRVLSIGNAESYEFDSTTITFKEGFENFEDALVTDLSAKYSVKVSSDLLEASDEADIEVIIGTE
;
A
#
# COMPACT_ATOMS: atom_id res chain seq x y z
N MET A 1 -29.26 -79.14 -42.23
CA MET A 1 -28.56 -77.85 -42.11
C MET A 1 -29.17 -77.13 -40.94
N ASP A 2 -28.49 -77.29 -39.83
CA ASP A 2 -28.66 -76.61 -38.55
C ASP A 2 -28.49 -75.11 -38.70
N GLU A 3 -29.26 -74.35 -37.92
CA GLU A 3 -28.82 -73.23 -37.05
C GLU A 3 -30.11 -72.61 -36.47
N GLN A 4 -30.53 -73.04 -35.27
CA GLN A 4 -30.15 -72.46 -33.96
C GLN A 4 -30.42 -70.96 -33.87
N ASN A 5 -31.00 -70.39 -32.82
CA ASN A 5 -31.69 -70.86 -31.61
C ASN A 5 -32.31 -69.58 -31.02
N SER A 6 -33.54 -69.66 -30.53
CA SER A 6 -34.18 -68.61 -29.70
C SER A 6 -33.46 -68.51 -28.34
N PRO A 7 -33.61 -67.43 -27.50
CA PRO A 7 -34.93 -67.10 -26.94
C PRO A 7 -35.21 -65.64 -26.53
N SER A 8 -36.52 -65.41 -26.36
CA SER A 8 -37.16 -64.39 -25.52
C SER A 8 -36.86 -64.59 -24.03
N ALA A 9 -36.48 -63.51 -23.32
CA ALA A 9 -36.79 -63.22 -21.90
C ALA A 9 -36.02 -61.97 -21.44
N GLY A 10 -36.64 -61.12 -20.60
CA GLY A 10 -35.86 -60.23 -19.72
C GLY A 10 -36.44 -58.84 -19.47
N SER A 11 -37.55 -58.79 -18.73
CA SER A 11 -37.92 -57.62 -17.93
C SER A 11 -36.88 -57.37 -16.82
N SER A 12 -36.69 -56.09 -16.47
CA SER A 12 -36.07 -55.55 -15.25
C SER A 12 -34.63 -55.98 -14.91
N ALA A 13 -33.66 -55.10 -15.17
CA ALA A 13 -32.45 -54.98 -14.36
C ALA A 13 -31.94 -53.54 -14.42
N GLN A 14 -31.68 -52.99 -13.24
CA GLN A 14 -31.36 -51.60 -12.96
C GLN A 14 -30.01 -51.21 -13.57
N SER A 15 -29.93 -49.95 -14.02
CA SER A 15 -28.68 -49.29 -14.39
C SER A 15 -27.71 -49.29 -13.20
N PRO A 16 -26.43 -49.65 -13.37
CA PRO A 16 -25.46 -49.43 -12.31
C PRO A 16 -25.34 -47.92 -12.08
N ILE A 17 -25.71 -47.51 -10.87
CA ILE A 17 -25.36 -46.20 -10.32
C ILE A 17 -23.85 -46.13 -10.30
N TYR A 18 -23.29 -45.46 -11.31
CA TYR A 18 -21.96 -44.91 -11.20
C TYR A 18 -22.05 -43.80 -10.16
N GLN A 19 -21.51 -44.08 -8.98
CA GLN A 19 -21.20 -43.04 -8.02
C GLN A 19 -20.23 -42.08 -8.71
N GLU A 20 -20.75 -40.90 -9.02
CA GLU A 20 -19.97 -39.68 -9.09
C GLU A 20 -19.11 -39.65 -7.83
N SER A 21 -17.82 -39.97 -8.00
CA SER A 21 -16.86 -39.92 -6.91
C SER A 21 -16.82 -38.48 -6.47
N GLN A 22 -17.53 -38.19 -5.37
CA GLN A 22 -17.51 -36.95 -4.61
C GLN A 22 -16.28 -36.12 -4.98
N GLU A 23 -16.45 -35.16 -5.89
CA GLU A 23 -15.54 -34.03 -6.00
C GLU A 23 -15.74 -33.25 -4.71
N LYS A 24 -15.10 -33.74 -3.65
CA LYS A 24 -15.08 -33.14 -2.32
C LYS A 24 -14.43 -31.80 -2.56
N ASN A 25 -15.26 -30.75 -2.61
CA ASN A 25 -14.93 -29.37 -2.90
C ASN A 25 -13.59 -28.97 -2.29
N ALA A 26 -12.47 -29.20 -2.98
CA ALA A 26 -11.11 -29.04 -2.45
C ALA A 26 -10.81 -27.58 -2.05
N LYS A 27 -11.72 -26.66 -2.41
CA LYS A 27 -11.82 -25.29 -1.92
C LYS A 27 -11.77 -25.19 -0.40
N TRP A 28 -12.42 -26.10 0.34
CA TRP A 28 -12.36 -26.10 1.81
C TRP A 28 -10.98 -26.49 2.35
N LEU A 29 -10.29 -27.40 1.65
CA LEU A 29 -8.95 -27.85 1.97
C LEU A 29 -7.94 -26.73 1.65
N TRP A 30 -8.18 -26.01 0.55
CA TRP A 30 -7.43 -24.81 0.17
C TRP A 30 -7.57 -23.68 1.19
N LEU A 31 -8.80 -23.39 1.66
CA LEU A 31 -9.03 -22.42 2.72
C LEU A 31 -8.32 -22.80 4.03
N LEU A 32 -8.33 -24.10 4.38
CA LEU A 32 -7.65 -24.60 5.58
C LEU A 32 -6.12 -24.50 5.46
N ILE A 33 -5.55 -24.78 4.29
CA ILE A 33 -4.10 -24.61 4.03
C ILE A 33 -3.69 -23.14 4.14
N VAL A 34 -4.45 -22.22 3.53
CA VAL A 34 -4.16 -20.78 3.60
C VAL A 34 -4.22 -20.27 5.04
N LEU A 35 -5.19 -20.73 5.82
CA LEU A 35 -5.34 -20.32 7.22
C LEU A 35 -4.18 -20.81 8.11
N ILE A 36 -3.65 -22.01 7.84
CA ILE A 36 -2.46 -22.53 8.52
C ILE A 36 -1.20 -21.72 8.16
N ILE A 37 -1.04 -21.34 6.89
CA ILE A 37 0.11 -20.52 6.45
C ILE A 37 0.07 -19.13 7.10
N ILE A 38 -1.10 -18.49 7.11
CA ILE A 38 -1.29 -17.19 7.77
C ILE A 38 -1.01 -17.31 9.28
N GLY A 39 -1.53 -18.35 9.94
CA GLY A 39 -1.26 -18.62 11.35
C GLY A 39 0.22 -18.83 11.66
N ALA A 40 0.95 -19.55 10.81
CA ALA A 40 2.39 -19.77 10.95
C ALA A 40 3.21 -18.49 10.78
N LEU A 41 2.82 -17.62 9.83
CA LEU A 41 3.48 -16.33 9.61
C LEU A 41 3.26 -15.36 10.78
N VAL A 42 2.02 -15.28 11.29
CA VAL A 42 1.70 -14.49 12.49
C VAL A 42 2.45 -15.04 13.71
N PHE A 43 2.49 -16.36 13.91
CA PHE A 43 3.23 -16.99 15.00
C PHE A 43 4.75 -16.74 14.93
N ALA A 44 5.35 -16.79 13.74
CA ALA A 44 6.77 -16.47 13.53
C ALA A 44 7.08 -14.99 13.86
N PHE A 45 6.16 -14.08 13.51
CA PHE A 45 6.28 -12.65 13.80
C PHE A 45 6.22 -12.36 15.32
N PHE A 46 5.32 -13.04 16.06
CA PHE A 46 5.21 -12.90 17.51
C PHE A 46 6.33 -13.62 18.31
N LYS A 47 6.98 -14.66 17.77
CA LYS A 47 8.12 -15.34 18.41
C LYS A 47 9.49 -14.73 18.10
N GLY A 48 9.57 -13.67 17.29
CA GLY A 48 10.83 -12.98 17.01
C GLY A 48 11.85 -13.76 16.17
N LEU A 49 11.42 -14.74 15.37
CA LEU A 49 12.29 -15.45 14.42
C LEU A 49 12.28 -14.78 13.03
N GLY A 50 12.59 -13.49 12.99
CA GLY A 50 12.84 -12.74 11.76
C GLY A 50 14.35 -12.58 11.50
N PRO A 51 14.78 -12.33 10.24
CA PRO A 51 16.19 -12.24 9.83
C PRO A 51 16.96 -11.04 10.42
N PHE A 52 16.36 -10.32 11.37
CA PHE A 52 16.91 -9.13 12.02
C PHE A 52 17.38 -9.38 13.47
N ALA A 53 17.29 -10.62 13.96
CA ALA A 53 17.67 -10.98 15.34
C ALA A 53 19.19 -11.10 15.59
N GLN A 54 20.06 -10.56 14.72
CA GLN A 54 21.52 -10.70 14.83
C GLN A 54 22.30 -9.40 15.08
N PHE A 55 21.65 -8.30 15.45
CA PHE A 55 22.37 -7.07 15.83
C PHE A 55 22.30 -6.80 17.34
N SER A 56 22.87 -7.71 18.12
CA SER A 56 23.54 -7.33 19.36
C SER A 56 24.56 -8.41 19.76
N ASN A 57 25.85 -8.15 19.52
CA ASN A 57 26.86 -8.50 20.52
C ASN A 57 28.14 -7.69 20.33
N GLY A 58 28.77 -7.38 21.45
CA GLY A 58 29.80 -6.38 21.62
C GLY A 58 31.15 -6.66 20.95
N GLY A 59 31.96 -5.59 20.95
CA GLY A 59 33.34 -5.60 20.52
C GLY A 59 34.02 -4.27 20.83
N GLU A 60 34.35 -4.04 22.10
CA GLU A 60 35.35 -3.06 22.50
C GLU A 60 36.67 -3.35 21.79
N LYS A 61 37.23 -2.38 21.05
CA LYS A 61 38.68 -2.20 20.88
C LYS A 61 39.04 -0.73 20.70
N THR A 62 39.71 -0.21 21.72
CA THR A 62 40.54 0.99 21.71
C THR A 62 41.69 0.85 20.70
N VAL A 63 41.85 1.81 19.79
CA VAL A 63 43.15 2.20 19.22
C VAL A 63 43.18 3.71 18.94
N SER A 64 44.29 4.32 19.35
CA SER A 64 44.62 5.76 19.39
C SER A 64 45.02 6.31 18.00
N PRO A 65 44.90 7.63 17.71
CA PRO A 65 44.83 8.15 16.34
C PRO A 65 46.19 8.46 15.71
N THR A 66 46.27 8.27 14.38
CA THR A 66 47.26 8.89 13.50
C THR A 66 46.55 9.99 12.71
N PRO A 67 47.08 11.23 12.61
CA PRO A 67 46.40 12.30 11.90
C PRO A 67 46.66 12.14 10.40
N GLU A 68 45.66 11.64 9.69
CA GLU A 68 45.60 11.73 8.23
C GLU A 68 44.71 12.94 7.90
N ALA A 69 45.29 13.93 7.23
CA ALA A 69 44.62 15.16 6.84
C ALA A 69 43.47 14.85 5.89
N ARG A 70 42.28 14.67 6.47
CA ARG A 70 41.01 14.55 5.78
C ARG A 70 40.60 15.96 5.35
N ILE A 71 40.55 16.18 4.04
CA ILE A 71 39.87 17.34 3.46
C ILE A 71 38.45 17.34 4.04
N GLU A 72 38.15 18.33 4.87
CA GLU A 72 36.80 18.65 5.31
C GLU A 72 35.99 19.01 4.06
N SER A 73 35.20 18.07 3.57
CA SER A 73 34.00 18.44 2.83
C SER A 73 33.12 19.19 3.82
N SER A 74 33.15 20.52 3.74
CA SER A 74 32.14 21.37 4.36
C SER A 74 30.77 20.76 4.10
N PRO A 75 29.92 20.53 5.12
CA PRO A 75 28.53 20.21 4.84
C PRO A 75 27.97 21.40 4.06
N GLU A 76 27.55 21.11 2.83
CA GLU A 76 26.62 21.98 2.10
C GLU A 76 25.43 22.23 3.05
N PRO A 77 24.93 23.47 3.18
CA PRO A 77 23.80 23.72 4.06
C PRO A 77 22.64 22.84 3.59
N SER A 78 22.31 21.82 4.39
CA SER A 78 21.06 21.09 4.24
C SER A 78 19.95 22.14 4.23
N PRO A 79 19.01 22.12 3.28
CA PRO A 79 17.89 23.04 3.30
C PRO A 79 17.22 22.92 4.67
N GLU A 80 17.24 24.02 5.42
CA GLU A 80 16.52 24.13 6.67
C GLU A 80 15.04 24.14 6.28
N VAL A 81 14.40 22.97 6.35
CA VAL A 81 12.96 22.84 6.17
C VAL A 81 12.35 23.75 7.22
N LYS A 82 11.74 24.86 6.79
CA LYS A 82 11.01 25.74 7.70
C LYS A 82 9.98 24.88 8.42
N GLU A 83 10.07 24.86 9.75
CA GLU A 83 9.12 24.14 10.57
C GLU A 83 7.76 24.84 10.46
N VAL A 84 6.82 24.20 9.77
CA VAL A 84 5.44 24.66 9.58
C VAL A 84 4.50 23.90 10.52
N ASP A 85 3.43 24.55 10.97
CA ASP A 85 2.37 23.86 11.72
C ASP A 85 1.47 23.06 10.77
N ARG A 86 1.79 21.77 10.62
CA ARG A 86 1.04 20.84 9.74
C ARG A 86 -0.46 20.73 10.08
N GLY A 87 -0.88 21.11 11.28
CA GLY A 87 -2.29 21.09 11.69
C GLY A 87 -3.11 22.30 11.23
N GLU A 88 -2.45 23.36 10.76
CA GLU A 88 -3.09 24.60 10.31
C GLU A 88 -3.92 24.41 9.03
N PRO A 89 -3.37 23.94 7.89
CA PRO A 89 -4.12 23.79 6.66
C PRO A 89 -5.06 22.58 6.71
N GLY A 90 -6.29 22.76 6.23
CA GLY A 90 -7.19 21.65 5.96
C GLY A 90 -6.94 21.03 4.58
N ILE A 91 -6.52 19.76 4.54
CA ILE A 91 -6.21 19.03 3.30
C ILE A 91 -7.41 18.19 2.85
N ARG A 92 -7.82 18.31 1.58
CA ARG A 92 -8.69 17.33 0.90
C ARG A 92 -7.86 16.39 0.04
N VAL A 93 -8.13 15.09 0.14
CA VAL A 93 -7.37 14.05 -0.58
C VAL A 93 -8.29 13.34 -1.58
N LEU A 94 -7.93 13.34 -2.86
CA LEU A 94 -8.76 12.80 -3.94
C LEU A 94 -8.05 11.69 -4.70
N ASN A 95 -8.72 10.57 -4.89
CA ASN A 95 -8.24 9.48 -5.74
C ASN A 95 -8.40 9.82 -7.23
N GLY A 96 -7.30 10.15 -7.90
CA GLY A 96 -7.20 10.30 -9.34
C GLY A 96 -6.52 9.12 -10.04
N SER A 97 -6.18 8.03 -9.34
CA SER A 97 -5.51 6.86 -9.94
C SER A 97 -6.49 5.75 -10.33
N GLY A 98 -7.70 5.77 -9.75
CA GLY A 98 -8.69 4.71 -9.92
C GLY A 98 -8.43 3.47 -9.06
N GLU A 99 -7.35 3.45 -8.26
CA GLU A 99 -7.04 2.34 -7.36
C GLU A 99 -7.90 2.42 -6.09
N ALA A 100 -8.58 1.33 -5.76
CA ALA A 100 -9.45 1.29 -4.60
C ALA A 100 -8.66 1.42 -3.28
N GLY A 101 -9.03 2.40 -2.45
CA GLY A 101 -8.44 2.59 -1.11
C GLY A 101 -7.23 3.53 -1.06
N ILE A 102 -6.73 4.03 -2.19
CA ILE A 102 -5.51 4.86 -2.21
C ILE A 102 -5.67 6.18 -1.43
N ALA A 103 -6.81 6.86 -1.54
CA ALA A 103 -7.07 8.10 -0.80
C ALA A 103 -7.12 7.87 0.72
N SER A 104 -7.61 6.70 1.17
CA SER A 104 -7.57 6.33 2.60
C SER A 104 -6.13 6.09 3.06
N SER A 105 -5.34 5.40 2.24
CA SER A 105 -3.93 5.14 2.54
C SER A 105 -3.12 6.45 2.67
N ILE A 106 -3.34 7.40 1.76
CA ILE A 106 -2.69 8.73 1.83
C ILE A 106 -3.17 9.53 3.03
N LYS A 107 -4.48 9.51 3.33
CA LYS A 107 -5.01 10.17 4.53
C LYS A 107 -4.28 9.68 5.77
N ASP A 108 -4.22 8.37 5.98
CA ASP A 108 -3.60 7.79 7.17
C ASP A 108 -2.11 8.15 7.23
N PHE A 109 -1.42 8.12 6.08
CA PHE A 109 -0.03 8.58 5.97
C PHE A 109 0.17 10.06 6.33
N LEU A 110 -0.67 10.96 5.84
CA LEU A 110 -0.59 12.39 6.13
C LEU A 110 -0.93 12.69 7.60
N GLU A 111 -1.94 12.03 8.16
CA GLU A 111 -2.32 12.16 9.56
C GLU A 111 -1.21 11.67 10.50
N ASP A 112 -0.52 10.57 10.17
CA ASP A 112 0.63 10.06 10.91
C ASP A 112 1.80 11.07 10.96
N LEU A 113 1.89 11.95 9.95
CA LEU A 113 2.87 13.05 9.88
C LEU A 113 2.40 14.33 10.58
N GLY A 114 1.15 14.37 11.05
CA GLY A 114 0.55 15.50 11.75
C GLY A 114 -0.25 16.46 10.86
N TRP A 115 -0.49 16.11 9.60
CA TRP A 115 -1.33 16.92 8.73
C TRP A 115 -2.82 16.73 9.04
N ARG A 116 -3.59 17.82 8.95
CA ARG A 116 -5.04 17.79 9.12
C ARG A 116 -5.74 17.47 7.82
N VAL A 117 -6.22 16.24 7.67
CA VAL A 117 -7.07 15.84 6.52
C VAL A 117 -8.54 16.10 6.84
N LEU A 118 -9.22 16.90 6.01
CA LEU A 118 -10.64 17.23 6.14
C LEU A 118 -11.53 16.14 5.55
N SER A 119 -11.16 15.62 4.38
CA SER A 119 -11.97 14.68 3.63
C SER A 119 -11.15 13.86 2.64
N ILE A 120 -11.68 12.70 2.30
CA ILE A 120 -11.20 11.85 1.21
C ILE A 120 -12.30 11.66 0.17
N GLY A 121 -11.93 11.52 -1.10
CA GLY A 121 -12.88 11.34 -2.19
C GLY A 121 -12.26 10.77 -3.46
N ASN A 122 -13.02 10.80 -4.56
CA ASN A 122 -12.51 10.56 -5.90
C ASN A 122 -12.33 11.90 -6.61
N ALA A 123 -11.32 12.00 -7.47
CA ALA A 123 -11.15 13.14 -8.35
C ALA A 123 -12.21 13.10 -9.48
N GLU A 124 -12.34 14.22 -10.20
CA GLU A 124 -13.27 14.33 -11.34
C GLU A 124 -12.87 13.46 -12.54
N SER A 125 -11.59 13.07 -12.63
CA SER A 125 -11.04 12.18 -13.64
C SER A 125 -9.98 11.25 -13.04
N TYR A 126 -9.55 10.26 -13.82
CA TYR A 126 -8.48 9.33 -13.44
C TYR A 126 -7.21 9.49 -14.28
N GLU A 127 -7.08 10.62 -14.99
CA GLU A 127 -6.00 10.88 -15.96
C GLU A 127 -4.83 11.61 -15.29
N PHE A 128 -4.49 11.21 -14.06
CA PHE A 128 -3.40 11.80 -13.29
C PHE A 128 -2.20 10.85 -13.28
N ASP A 129 -1.17 11.17 -14.06
CA ASP A 129 0.07 10.36 -14.11
C ASP A 129 0.99 10.61 -12.90
N SER A 130 0.69 11.61 -12.07
CA SER A 130 1.47 11.99 -10.89
C SER A 130 0.55 12.55 -9.83
N THR A 131 0.98 12.50 -8.56
CA THR A 131 0.28 13.16 -7.47
C THR A 131 0.38 14.68 -7.63
N THR A 132 -0.76 15.37 -7.68
CA THR A 132 -0.84 16.81 -7.87
C THR A 132 -1.26 17.49 -6.57
N ILE A 133 -0.57 18.58 -6.22
CA ILE A 133 -0.92 19.44 -5.08
C ILE A 133 -1.41 20.78 -5.62
N THR A 134 -2.58 21.22 -5.16
CA THR A 134 -3.16 22.53 -5.50
C THR A 134 -3.43 23.29 -4.21
N PHE A 135 -2.94 24.53 -4.13
CA PHE A 135 -3.06 25.37 -2.93
C PHE A 135 -4.17 26.39 -3.08
N LYS A 136 -4.81 26.76 -1.97
CA LYS A 136 -5.53 28.03 -1.87
C LYS A 136 -4.53 29.16 -1.64
N GLU A 137 -4.85 30.36 -2.14
CA GLU A 137 -4.04 31.56 -1.91
C GLU A 137 -3.72 31.74 -0.41
N GLY A 138 -2.44 31.89 -0.08
CA GLY A 138 -1.94 32.11 1.27
C GLY A 138 -1.48 30.85 2.01
N PHE A 139 -1.58 29.66 1.40
CA PHE A 139 -1.13 28.39 1.96
C PHE A 139 0.12 27.82 1.26
N GLU A 140 0.77 28.58 0.38
CA GLU A 140 1.96 28.15 -0.36
C GLU A 140 3.18 27.97 0.56
N ASN A 141 3.16 28.54 1.76
CA ASN A 141 4.21 28.33 2.77
C ASN A 141 4.33 26.87 3.23
N PHE A 142 3.33 26.03 2.96
CA PHE A 142 3.33 24.60 3.28
C PHE A 142 3.92 23.73 2.16
N GLU A 143 4.22 24.30 0.98
CA GLU A 143 4.66 23.56 -0.21
C GLU A 143 5.87 22.69 0.06
N ASP A 144 6.97 23.27 0.56
CA ASP A 144 8.22 22.55 0.79
C ASP A 144 8.02 21.34 1.72
N ALA A 145 7.25 21.52 2.80
CA ALA A 145 7.00 20.48 3.78
C ALA A 145 6.13 19.36 3.19
N LEU A 146 5.02 19.71 2.53
CA LEU A 146 4.08 18.73 1.98
C LEU A 146 4.67 17.97 0.79
N VAL A 147 5.43 18.66 -0.08
CA VAL A 147 6.16 18.04 -1.20
C VAL A 147 7.22 17.08 -0.66
N THR A 148 7.98 17.48 0.36
CA THR A 148 8.99 16.61 0.99
C THR A 148 8.36 15.35 1.56
N ASP A 149 7.26 15.50 2.31
CA ASP A 149 6.54 14.40 2.94
C ASP A 149 5.96 13.43 1.89
N LEU A 150 5.28 13.94 0.86
CA LEU A 150 4.66 13.12 -0.19
C LEU A 150 5.69 12.47 -1.13
N SER A 151 6.80 13.16 -1.43
CA SER A 151 7.86 12.65 -2.33
C SER A 151 8.59 11.42 -1.78
N ALA A 152 8.39 11.07 -0.51
CA ALA A 152 8.88 9.82 0.06
C ALA A 152 8.23 8.57 -0.57
N LYS A 153 7.04 8.72 -1.17
CA LYS A 153 6.23 7.59 -1.69
C LYS A 153 5.66 7.84 -3.09
N TYR A 154 5.51 9.10 -3.49
CA TYR A 154 4.77 9.49 -4.69
C TYR A 154 5.58 10.46 -5.56
N SER A 155 5.34 10.44 -6.86
CA SER A 155 5.80 11.45 -7.80
C SER A 155 4.90 12.69 -7.68
N VAL A 156 5.44 13.79 -7.16
CA VAL A 156 4.68 14.99 -6.82
C VAL A 156 4.87 16.10 -7.86
N LYS A 157 3.78 16.75 -8.25
CA LYS A 157 3.77 18.01 -8.98
C LYS A 157 2.92 19.04 -8.24
N VAL A 158 3.41 20.28 -8.19
CA VAL A 158 2.64 21.41 -7.68
C VAL A 158 1.93 22.07 -8.86
N SER A 159 0.61 22.22 -8.75
CA SER A 159 -0.19 22.94 -9.74
C SER A 159 0.13 24.42 -9.72
N SER A 160 0.13 25.07 -10.89
CA SER A 160 0.16 26.54 -10.98
C SER A 160 -1.19 27.19 -10.69
N ASP A 161 -2.26 26.39 -10.71
CA ASP A 161 -3.61 26.83 -10.42
C ASP A 161 -3.83 26.93 -8.91
N LEU A 162 -4.81 27.75 -8.52
CA LEU A 162 -5.20 27.92 -7.12
C LEU A 162 -6.62 27.42 -6.90
N LEU A 163 -6.89 26.94 -5.69
CA LEU A 163 -8.25 26.67 -5.24
C LEU A 163 -9.05 27.97 -5.10
N GLU A 164 -10.36 27.87 -5.32
CA GLU A 164 -11.27 28.98 -5.11
C GLU A 164 -11.24 29.44 -3.64
N ALA A 165 -11.31 30.75 -3.40
CA ALA A 165 -11.30 31.31 -2.04
C ALA A 165 -12.47 30.81 -1.16
N SER A 166 -13.57 30.35 -1.78
CA SER A 166 -14.73 29.78 -1.09
C SER A 166 -14.62 28.26 -0.83
N ASP A 167 -13.57 27.59 -1.30
CA ASP A 167 -13.38 26.17 -1.07
C ASP A 167 -13.17 25.89 0.43
N GLU A 168 -13.74 24.78 0.92
CA GLU A 168 -13.58 24.33 2.30
C GLU A 168 -12.15 23.85 2.60
N ALA A 169 -11.46 23.30 1.59
CA ALA A 169 -10.09 22.85 1.71
C ALA A 169 -9.12 24.00 1.44
N ASP A 170 -8.00 23.99 2.15
CA ASP A 170 -6.90 24.94 1.94
C ASP A 170 -5.85 24.36 0.99
N ILE A 171 -5.75 23.04 0.95
CA ILE A 171 -4.88 22.29 0.05
C ILE A 171 -5.66 21.09 -0.49
N GLU A 172 -5.54 20.84 -1.79
CA GLU A 172 -6.04 19.64 -2.44
C GLU A 172 -4.88 18.77 -2.91
N VAL A 173 -4.95 17.47 -2.61
CA VAL A 173 -3.99 16.47 -3.05
C VAL A 173 -4.72 15.44 -3.89
N ILE A 174 -4.43 15.39 -5.20
CA ILE A 174 -4.97 14.40 -6.12
C ILE A 174 -3.91 13.32 -6.37
N ILE A 175 -4.21 12.07 -6.04
CA ILE A 175 -3.28 10.95 -6.23
C ILE A 175 -3.32 10.47 -7.68
N GLY A 176 -2.16 10.35 -8.31
CA GLY A 176 -2.00 9.78 -9.65
C GLY A 176 -1.56 8.31 -9.68
N THR A 177 -1.33 7.77 -10.88
CA THR A 177 -0.97 6.36 -11.10
C THR A 177 0.51 6.02 -10.91
N GLU A 178 1.37 7.03 -10.73
CA GLU A 178 2.84 6.96 -10.67
C GLU A 178 3.56 6.65 -12.00
#